data_AF-A0AA38ZS82-F1
#
_entry.id   AF-A0AA38ZS82-F1
#
_cell.length_a   1.000
_cell.length_b   1.000
_cell.length_c   1.000
_cell.angle_alpha   90.00
_cell.angle_beta   90.00
_cell.angle_gamma   90.00
#
_symmetry.space_group_name_H-M   'P 1'
#
loop_
_entity.id
_entity.type
_entity.pdbx_description
1 polymer ?
#
loop_
_entity_poly.entity_id
_entity_poly.type
_entity_poly.pdbx_seq_one_letter_code
_entity_poly.pdbx_strand_id
1 'polypeptide(L)' 'MEKASRVCFNKVLTNNELRAVLAKLQSDKDKEVFELVCKRWLHLHSTEQKKLCTRAGPLMLCKMAASFSKLVELDPS' A
#
# COMPACT_ATOMS: atom_id res chain seq x y z
N MET A 1 -9.66 -33.40 14.02
CA MET A 1 -9.45 -31.93 13.94
C MET A 1 -9.18 -31.58 12.50
N GLU A 2 -10.22 -31.17 11.79
CA GLU A 2 -10.10 -30.65 10.43
C GLU A 2 -9.29 -29.35 10.50
N LYS A 3 -8.05 -29.36 10.04
CA LYS A 3 -7.31 -28.12 9.76
C LYS A 3 -8.08 -27.47 8.63
N ALA A 4 -9.01 -26.58 8.96
CA ALA A 4 -9.49 -25.60 7.99
C ALA A 4 -8.22 -25.00 7.40
N SER A 5 -7.92 -25.36 6.16
CA SER A 5 -6.83 -24.76 5.40
C SER A 5 -7.26 -23.32 5.27
N ARG A 6 -6.85 -22.47 6.23
CA ARG A 6 -7.19 -21.05 6.26
C ARG A 6 -6.52 -20.49 5.04
N VAL A 7 -7.28 -20.45 3.94
CA VAL A 7 -6.94 -19.80 2.70
C VAL A 7 -6.55 -18.39 3.10
N CYS A 8 -5.24 -18.16 3.23
CA CYS A 8 -4.73 -16.86 3.57
C CYS A 8 -4.96 -16.04 2.30
N PHE A 9 -6.02 -15.23 2.33
CA PHE A 9 -6.44 -14.39 1.21
C PHE A 9 -5.25 -13.64 0.58
N ASN A 10 -4.32 -13.19 1.42
CA ASN A 10 -3.07 -12.50 1.02
C ASN A 10 -2.10 -13.37 0.19
N LYS A 11 -2.19 -14.71 0.30
CA LYS A 11 -1.40 -15.69 -0.46
C LYS A 11 -2.11 -16.18 -1.71
N VAL A 12 -3.44 -16.25 -1.69
CA VAL A 12 -4.22 -16.80 -2.80
C VAL A 12 -4.55 -15.76 -3.85
N LEU A 13 -4.83 -14.53 -3.45
CA LEU A 13 -5.11 -13.47 -4.41
C LEU A 13 -3.85 -13.01 -5.15
N THR A 14 -4.04 -12.71 -6.42
CA THR A 14 -3.08 -12.01 -7.26
C THR A 14 -3.01 -10.53 -6.92
N ASN A 15 -1.94 -9.86 -7.32
CA ASN A 15 -1.78 -8.42 -7.10
C ASN A 15 -2.92 -7.60 -7.74
N ASN A 16 -3.51 -8.09 -8.84
CA ASN A 16 -4.62 -7.43 -9.51
C ASN A 16 -5.93 -7.51 -8.70
N GLU A 17 -6.22 -8.66 -8.10
CA GLU A 17 -7.40 -8.83 -7.25
C GLU A 17 -7.26 -8.01 -5.95
N LEU A 18 -6.06 -7.98 -5.37
CA LEU A 18 -5.76 -7.12 -4.22
C LEU A 18 -5.95 -5.63 -4.54
N ARG A 19 -5.55 -5.18 -5.75
CA ARG A 19 -5.83 -3.82 -6.23
C ARG A 19 -7.33 -3.56 -6.37
N ALA A 20 -8.10 -4.52 -6.90
CA ALA A 20 -9.55 -4.38 -7.04
C ALA A 20 -10.25 -4.24 -5.68
N VAL A 21 -9.72 -4.89 -4.64
CA VAL A 21 -10.19 -4.71 -3.25
C VAL A 21 -9.82 -3.33 -2.72
N LEU A 22 -8.57 -2.89 -2.92
CA LEU A 22 -8.11 -1.57 -2.47
C LEU A 22 -8.90 -0.43 -3.12
N ALA A 23 -9.26 -0.57 -4.40
CA ALA A 23 -10.05 0.41 -5.15
C ALA A 23 -11.50 0.54 -4.65
N LYS A 24 -12.02 -0.48 -3.94
CA LYS A 24 -13.35 -0.42 -3.30
C LYS A 24 -13.34 0.31 -1.96
N LEU A 25 -12.17 0.55 -1.36
CA LEU A 25 -12.05 1.33 -0.13
C LEU A 25 -12.22 2.82 -0.46
N GLN A 26 -13.25 3.44 0.10
CA GLN A 26 -13.58 4.84 -0.17
C GLN A 26 -12.77 5.81 0.71
N SER A 27 -12.36 5.37 1.90
CA SER A 27 -11.60 6.18 2.85
C SER A 27 -10.11 5.95 2.67
N ASP A 28 -9.33 7.03 2.55
CA ASP A 28 -7.87 6.95 2.53
C ASP A 28 -7.32 6.46 3.87
N LYS A 29 -8.01 6.74 4.99
CA LYS A 29 -7.66 6.17 6.30
C LYS A 29 -7.80 4.66 6.33
N ASP A 30 -8.80 4.12 5.64
CA ASP A 30 -8.95 2.66 5.55
C ASP A 30 -7.79 2.09 4.74
N LYS A 31 -7.43 2.72 3.59
CA LYS A 31 -6.29 2.28 2.77
C LYS A 31 -4.97 2.27 3.54
N GLU A 32 -4.73 3.25 4.41
CA GLU A 32 -3.56 3.28 5.31
C GLU A 32 -3.55 2.06 6.25
N VAL A 33 -4.67 1.70 6.88
CA VAL A 33 -4.72 0.53 7.77
C VAL A 33 -4.44 -0.77 7.01
N PHE A 34 -4.84 -0.86 5.73
CA PHE A 34 -4.62 -2.06 4.92
C PHE A 34 -3.14 -2.33 4.60
N GLU A 35 -2.28 -1.33 4.60
CA GLU A 35 -0.84 -1.51 4.39
C GLU A 35 -0.18 -2.33 5.52
N LEU A 36 -0.79 -2.31 6.71
CA LEU A 36 -0.30 -3.00 7.91
C LEU A 36 -0.66 -4.50 7.94
N VAL A 37 -1.49 -4.98 7.01
CA VAL A 37 -1.99 -6.37 7.00
C VAL A 37 -0.87 -7.37 6.67
N CYS A 38 -0.03 -7.07 5.66
CA CYS A 38 1.20 -7.82 5.38
C CYS A 38 2.13 -7.06 4.42
N LYS A 39 3.39 -7.51 4.30
CA LYS A 39 4.41 -6.92 3.40
C LYS A 39 3.94 -6.73 1.94
N ARG A 40 3.06 -7.60 1.45
CA ARG A 40 2.54 -7.55 0.08
C ARG A 40 1.56 -6.39 -0.12
N TRP A 41 0.71 -6.14 0.88
CA TRP A 41 -0.20 -4.99 0.87
C TRP A 41 0.55 -3.67 1.00
N LEU A 42 1.55 -3.62 1.90
CA LEU A 42 2.45 -2.47 1.99
C LEU A 42 3.12 -2.16 0.65
N HIS A 43 3.67 -3.17 -0.03
CA HIS A 43 4.31 -2.98 -1.33
C HIS A 43 3.32 -2.50 -2.41
N LEU A 44 2.09 -3.03 -2.43
CA LEU A 44 1.04 -2.56 -3.34
C LEU A 44 0.63 -1.12 -3.03
N HIS A 45 0.50 -0.75 -1.76
CA HIS A 45 0.17 0.61 -1.37
C HIS A 45 1.29 1.58 -1.77
N SER A 46 2.54 1.30 -1.39
CA SER A 46 3.68 2.16 -1.71
C SER A 46 3.92 2.32 -3.22
N THR A 47 3.69 1.27 -4.02
CA THR A 47 3.89 1.36 -5.48
C THR A 47 2.74 2.06 -6.21
N GLU A 48 1.56 2.20 -5.60
CA GLU A 48 0.38 2.78 -6.26
C GLU A 48 -0.01 4.14 -5.67
N GLN A 49 0.51 4.54 -4.51
CA GLN A 49 0.21 5.82 -3.88
C GLN A 49 0.79 6.98 -4.70
N LYS A 50 -0.11 7.81 -5.24
CA LYS A 50 0.22 8.92 -6.14
C LYS A 50 0.44 10.26 -5.46
N LYS A 51 0.02 10.38 -4.19
CA LYS A 51 0.10 11.62 -3.40
C LYS A 51 0.65 11.32 -2.01
N LEU A 52 1.66 12.08 -1.58
CA LEU A 52 2.23 12.04 -0.23
C LEU A 52 2.25 13.45 0.33
N CYS A 53 1.67 13.64 1.52
CA CYS A 53 1.79 14.87 2.32
C CYS A 53 2.70 14.58 3.51
N THR A 54 3.97 15.00 3.42
CA THR A 54 4.91 14.83 4.54
C THR A 54 6.01 15.89 4.49
N ARG A 55 6.37 16.47 5.65
CA ARG A 55 7.61 17.25 5.78
C ARG A 55 8.81 16.32 5.72
N ALA A 56 9.62 16.44 4.68
CA ALA A 56 10.71 15.52 4.38
C ALA A 56 12.04 16.26 4.17
N GLY A 57 13.07 15.86 4.91
CA GLY A 57 14.45 16.25 4.61
C GLY A 57 15.00 15.52 3.37
N PRO A 58 16.15 15.95 2.80
CA PRO A 58 16.70 15.40 1.55
C PRO A 58 16.88 13.88 1.54
N LEU A 59 17.29 13.29 2.66
CA LEU A 59 17.43 11.84 2.81
C LEU A 59 16.08 11.11 2.71
N MET A 60 15.02 11.71 3.24
CA MET A 60 13.66 11.15 3.23
C MET A 60 13.06 11.21 1.83
N LEU A 61 13.35 12.28 1.07
CA LEU A 61 12.97 12.39 -0.34
C LEU A 61 13.60 11.28 -1.19
N CYS A 62 14.88 10.97 -0.99
CA CYS A 62 15.55 9.87 -1.69
C CYS A 62 14.91 8.51 -1.37
N LYS A 63 14.57 8.27 -0.10
CA LYS A 63 13.86 7.04 0.32
C LYS A 63 12.46 6.94 -0.30
N MET A 64 11.75 8.07 -0.41
CA MET A 64 10.44 8.13 -1.06
C MET A 64 10.54 7.81 -2.55
N ALA A 65 11.49 8.40 -3.28
CA ALA A 65 11.71 8.11 -4.70
C ALA A 65 11.99 6.61 -4.96
N ALA A 66 12.68 5.92 -4.05
CA ALA A 66 12.94 4.49 -4.16
C ALA A 66 11.72 3.60 -3.83
N SER A 67 10.78 4.11 -3.02
CA SER A 67 9.65 3.33 -2.48
C SER A 67 8.35 3.57 -3.22
N PHE A 68 8.17 4.77 -3.78
CA PHE A 68 6.94 5.23 -4.43
C PHE A 68 7.19 5.54 -5.91
N SER A 69 7.26 4.50 -6.73
CA SER A 69 7.60 4.62 -8.16
C SER A 69 6.53 5.29 -9.01
N LYS A 70 5.30 5.46 -8.49
CA LYS A 70 4.18 6.14 -9.18
C LYS A 70 3.75 7.43 -8.50
N LEU A 71 4.58 8.02 -7.66
CA LEU A 71 4.29 9.29 -7.01
C LEU A 71 4.18 10.41 -8.05
N VAL A 72 3.06 11.15 -8.06
CA VAL A 72 2.79 12.25 -9.01
C VAL A 72 2.77 13.60 -8.29
N GLU A 73 2.38 13.64 -7.03
CA GLU A 73 2.35 14.86 -6.21
C GLU A 73 3.00 14.62 -4.85
N LEU A 74 3.84 15.57 -4.43
CA LEU A 74 4.46 15.65 -3.11
C LEU A 74 4.18 17.04 -2.53
N ASP A 75 3.49 17.11 -1.39
CA ASP A 75 3.17 18.36 -0.71
C ASP A 75 4.15 18.60 0.46
N PRO A 76 4.95 19.70 0.44
CA PRO A 76 5.92 20.03 1.48
C PRO A 76 5.36 20.83 2.67
N SER A 77 4.04 20.93 2.84
CA SER A 77 3.32 21.78 3.83
C SER A 77 3.99 21.93 5.19
#